data_AF-A0A955JIR7-F1
#
_entry.id   AF-A0A955JIR7-F1
#
_cell.length_a   1.000
_cell.length_b   1.000
_cell.length_c   1.000
_cell.angle_alpha   90.00
_cell.angle_beta   90.00
_cell.angle_gamma   90.00
#
_symmetry.space_group_name_H-M   'P 1'
#
loop_
_entity.id
_entity.type
_entity.pdbx_description
1 polymer ?
#
loop_
_entity_poly.entity_id
_entity_poly.type
_entity_poly.pdbx_seq_one_letter_code
_entity_poly.pdbx_strand_id
1 'polypeptide(L)'
;FTQIETTTPASPEYYPVLMAMGTKNPTLPPGVHCIGKATAAGSAGDGFVTAVKIVQQDGFSAALPIMAHRDTGGQGIDKPSTTYGTSILRFFVNVGRKFSVPRIRLNFANAVAANMTITPKLFFDNFSSSSTDGLTVINNTNYAASERFAEFTPALGGEQNMVLELRWSGSALLPILLPIEIDLRIETD
;
A
#
# COMPACT_ATOMS: atom_id res chain seq x y z
N PHE A 1 13.14 4.45 -22.75
CA PHE A 1 12.89 4.08 -21.35
C PHE A 1 13.93 3.06 -20.96
N THR A 2 14.90 3.46 -20.14
CA THR A 2 15.96 2.56 -19.67
C THR A 2 15.39 1.82 -18.47
N GLN A 3 15.24 0.50 -18.58
CA GLN A 3 14.91 -0.34 -17.44
C GLN A 3 16.05 -0.23 -16.44
N ILE A 4 15.74 0.27 -15.24
CA ILE A 4 16.68 0.29 -14.12
C ILE A 4 17.01 -1.17 -13.79
N GLU A 5 18.30 -1.49 -13.70
CA GLU A 5 18.77 -2.85 -13.38
C GLU A 5 18.15 -3.31 -12.06
N THR A 6 17.38 -4.40 -12.16
CA THR A 6 16.75 -5.06 -11.02
C THR A 6 17.83 -5.78 -10.22
N THR A 7 18.39 -5.14 -9.20
CA THR A 7 18.65 -5.90 -7.97
C THR A 7 17.30 -6.45 -7.56
N THR A 8 17.13 -7.78 -7.60
CA THR A 8 15.85 -8.47 -7.39
C THR A 8 15.07 -7.75 -6.29
N PRO A 9 14.04 -6.94 -6.63
CA PRO A 9 13.21 -6.34 -5.60
C PRO A 9 12.69 -7.54 -4.82
N ALA A 10 12.65 -7.48 -3.48
CA ALA A 10 11.89 -8.46 -2.73
C ALA A 10 10.49 -8.49 -3.38
N SER A 11 10.20 -9.56 -4.13
CA SER A 11 9.03 -9.61 -5.01
C SER A 11 7.84 -9.20 -4.16
N PRO A 12 7.05 -8.20 -4.57
CA PRO A 12 5.89 -7.81 -3.78
C PRO A 12 5.04 -9.06 -3.51
N GLU A 13 4.68 -9.28 -2.25
CA GLU A 13 4.10 -10.55 -1.81
C GLU A 13 2.75 -10.87 -2.47
N TYR A 14 2.65 -12.14 -2.88
CA TYR A 14 1.54 -13.10 -2.93
C TYR A 14 0.25 -12.82 -3.70
N TYR A 15 -0.32 -11.61 -3.66
CA TYR A 15 -1.70 -11.41 -4.16
C TYR A 15 -1.81 -10.29 -5.20
N PRO A 16 -2.32 -10.61 -6.41
CA PRO A 16 -2.79 -9.60 -7.34
C PRO A 16 -3.89 -8.77 -6.69
N VAL A 17 -3.71 -7.45 -6.63
CA VAL A 17 -4.66 -6.52 -6.03
C VAL A 17 -5.01 -5.39 -6.99
N LEU A 18 -6.26 -4.96 -6.92
CA LEU A 18 -6.75 -3.79 -7.61
C LEU A 18 -6.87 -2.64 -6.61
N MET A 19 -6.10 -1.60 -6.84
CA MET A 19 -6.13 -0.37 -6.05
C MET A 19 -7.00 0.68 -6.75
N ALA A 20 -7.76 1.45 -5.98
CA ALA A 20 -8.44 2.65 -6.45
C ALA A 20 -7.75 3.89 -5.90
N MET A 21 -7.70 4.93 -6.72
CA MET A 21 -7.27 6.26 -6.34
C MET A 21 -8.39 7.26 -6.60
N GLY A 22 -8.69 8.12 -5.63
CA GLY A 22 -9.72 9.16 -5.75
C GLY A 22 -10.61 9.26 -4.51
N THR A 23 -11.65 10.08 -4.62
CA THR A 23 -12.66 10.26 -3.57
C THR A 23 -14.00 10.60 -4.22
N LYS A 24 -15.09 10.11 -3.63
CA LYS A 24 -16.46 10.57 -3.98
C LYS A 24 -16.88 11.79 -3.17
N ASN A 25 -16.17 12.10 -2.09
CA ASN A 25 -16.44 13.24 -1.24
C ASN A 25 -15.56 14.43 -1.69
N PRO A 26 -16.16 15.53 -2.18
CA PRO A 26 -15.40 16.69 -2.68
C PRO A 26 -14.68 17.46 -1.57
N THR A 27 -15.01 17.24 -0.29
CA THR A 27 -14.34 17.92 0.83
C THR A 27 -13.06 17.23 1.28
N LEU A 28 -12.79 16.03 0.77
CA LEU A 28 -11.59 15.27 1.08
C LEU A 28 -10.62 15.31 -0.10
N PRO A 29 -9.30 15.25 0.15
CA PRO A 29 -8.33 14.95 -0.89
C PRO A 29 -8.56 13.56 -1.51
N PRO A 30 -7.99 13.28 -2.69
CA PRO A 30 -7.92 11.93 -3.23
C PRO A 30 -7.26 10.97 -2.23
N GLY A 31 -7.78 9.73 -2.13
CA GLY A 31 -7.16 8.70 -1.31
C GLY A 31 -6.89 7.43 -2.10
N VAL A 32 -6.04 6.56 -1.53
CA VAL A 32 -5.72 5.23 -2.07
C VAL A 32 -6.23 4.14 -1.14
N HIS A 33 -6.81 3.09 -1.73
CA HIS A 33 -7.22 1.88 -1.02
C HIS A 33 -7.37 0.70 -1.98
N CYS A 34 -7.33 -0.51 -1.42
CA CYS A 34 -7.62 -1.74 -2.15
C CYS A 34 -9.12 -1.91 -2.34
N ILE A 35 -9.54 -2.14 -3.59
CA ILE A 35 -10.94 -2.41 -3.97
C ILE A 35 -11.17 -3.84 -4.44
N GLY A 36 -10.10 -4.61 -4.64
CA GLY A 36 -10.20 -6.00 -5.08
C GLY A 36 -8.91 -6.76 -4.81
N LYS A 37 -9.05 -8.03 -4.43
CA LYS A 37 -7.94 -8.96 -4.26
C LYS A 37 -8.28 -10.23 -5.05
N ALA A 38 -7.32 -10.72 -5.82
CA ALA A 38 -7.46 -11.96 -6.56
C ALA A 38 -7.29 -13.17 -5.63
N THR A 39 -7.94 -14.25 -6.02
CA THR A 39 -7.73 -15.61 -5.54
C THR A 39 -6.41 -16.12 -6.12
N ALA A 40 -5.30 -15.68 -5.55
CA ALA A 40 -3.98 -16.23 -5.87
C ALA A 40 -3.54 -17.27 -4.84
N ALA A 41 -2.70 -18.21 -5.26
CA ALA A 41 -2.04 -19.14 -4.36
C ALA A 41 -1.15 -18.36 -3.40
N GLY A 42 -1.33 -18.56 -2.09
CA GLY A 42 -0.59 -17.85 -1.04
C GLY A 42 0.92 -18.10 -0.99
N SER A 43 1.47 -18.81 -2.00
CA SER A 43 2.89 -19.08 -2.20
C SER A 43 3.42 -18.57 -3.54
N ALA A 44 2.60 -17.90 -4.37
CA ALA A 44 3.03 -17.43 -5.67
C ALA A 44 3.90 -16.18 -5.58
N GLY A 45 5.13 -16.26 -6.08
CA GLY A 45 6.11 -15.16 -6.02
C GLY A 45 5.92 -14.06 -7.08
N ASP A 46 4.88 -14.15 -7.91
CA ASP A 46 4.71 -13.33 -9.13
C ASP A 46 3.24 -12.99 -9.45
N GLY A 47 2.38 -12.86 -8.43
CA GLY A 47 0.97 -12.53 -8.66
C GLY A 47 0.78 -11.12 -9.24
N PHE A 48 0.15 -11.01 -10.43
CA PHE A 48 -0.24 -9.72 -11.01
C PHE A 48 -1.65 -9.72 -11.62
N VAL A 49 -2.27 -8.54 -11.59
CA VAL A 49 -3.54 -8.27 -12.29
C VAL A 49 -3.21 -8.01 -13.75
N THR A 50 -3.78 -8.81 -14.65
CA THR A 50 -3.51 -8.76 -16.10
C THR A 50 -4.52 -7.91 -16.85
N ALA A 51 -5.77 -7.86 -16.39
CA ALA A 51 -6.80 -7.05 -16.99
C ALA A 51 -7.85 -6.65 -15.96
N VAL A 52 -8.49 -5.50 -16.18
CA VAL A 52 -9.61 -5.01 -15.37
C VAL A 52 -10.74 -4.62 -16.30
N LYS A 53 -11.97 -5.03 -15.96
CA LYS A 53 -13.18 -4.64 -16.70
C LYS A 53 -14.29 -4.31 -15.72
N ILE A 54 -15.06 -3.26 -16.00
CA ILE A 54 -16.26 -2.94 -15.22
C ILE A 54 -17.44 -3.69 -15.85
N VAL A 55 -18.14 -4.50 -15.04
CA VAL A 55 -19.30 -5.29 -15.49
C VAL A 55 -20.43 -5.21 -14.47
N GLN A 56 -21.67 -5.20 -14.96
CA GLN A 56 -22.85 -5.36 -14.13
C GLN A 56 -22.89 -6.79 -13.59
N GLN A 57 -23.03 -6.94 -12.27
CA GLN A 57 -23.09 -8.25 -11.61
C GLN A 57 -24.46 -8.41 -10.94
N ASP A 58 -25.02 -9.61 -11.01
CA ASP A 58 -26.27 -9.92 -10.33
C ASP A 58 -26.11 -9.72 -8.81
N GLY A 59 -27.09 -9.06 -8.20
CA GLY A 59 -27.07 -8.74 -6.76
C GLY A 59 -26.37 -7.42 -6.39
N PHE A 60 -25.80 -6.69 -7.35
CA PHE A 60 -25.25 -5.35 -7.13
C PHE A 60 -26.02 -4.30 -7.92
N SER A 61 -26.34 -3.17 -7.27
CA SER A 61 -27.05 -2.05 -7.90
C SER A 61 -26.18 -1.23 -8.84
N ALA A 62 -24.86 -1.44 -8.82
CA ALA A 62 -23.89 -0.76 -9.68
C ALA A 62 -22.91 -1.75 -10.28
N ALA A 63 -22.40 -1.42 -11.47
CA ALA A 63 -21.35 -2.20 -12.09
C ALA A 63 -20.07 -2.16 -11.25
N LEU A 64 -19.45 -3.33 -11.08
CA LEU A 64 -18.26 -3.51 -10.27
C LEU A 64 -17.08 -3.97 -11.13
N PRO A 65 -15.84 -3.64 -10.75
CA PRO A 65 -14.67 -4.10 -11.47
C PRO A 65 -14.47 -5.61 -11.26
N ILE A 66 -14.34 -6.36 -12.34
CA ILE A 66 -13.76 -7.71 -12.34
C ILE A 66 -12.29 -7.62 -12.78
N MET A 67 -11.48 -8.53 -12.27
CA MET A 67 -10.04 -8.53 -12.49
C MET A 67 -9.57 -9.90 -12.95
N ALA A 68 -8.91 -9.94 -14.09
CA ALA A 68 -8.15 -11.10 -14.51
C ALA A 68 -6.79 -11.07 -13.81
N HIS A 69 -6.32 -12.22 -13.36
CA HIS A 69 -5.04 -12.35 -12.67
C HIS A 69 -4.26 -13.56 -13.17
N ARG A 70 -2.96 -13.52 -12.93
CA ARG A 70 -2.04 -14.65 -13.11
C ARG A 70 -1.07 -14.69 -11.93
N ASP A 71 -0.69 -15.89 -11.56
CA ASP A 71 0.35 -16.19 -10.59
C ASP A 71 1.08 -17.50 -10.99
N THR A 72 2.07 -17.94 -10.20
CA THR A 72 2.77 -19.23 -10.45
C THR A 72 1.86 -20.46 -10.41
N GLY A 73 0.69 -20.39 -9.76
CA GLY A 73 -0.27 -21.47 -9.63
C GLY A 73 -1.29 -21.53 -10.76
N GLY A 74 -1.49 -20.45 -11.51
CA GLY A 74 -2.40 -20.42 -12.65
C GLY A 74 -2.89 -19.01 -13.03
N GLN A 75 -4.04 -18.98 -13.68
CA GLN A 75 -4.69 -17.74 -14.12
C GLN A 75 -6.20 -17.84 -13.89
N GLY A 76 -6.85 -16.70 -13.68
CA GLY A 76 -8.26 -16.65 -13.36
C GLY A 76 -8.88 -15.28 -13.56
N ILE A 77 -10.19 -15.20 -13.32
CA ILE A 77 -10.96 -13.97 -13.28
C ILE A 77 -11.72 -13.96 -11.96
N ASP A 78 -11.47 -12.94 -11.15
CA ASP A 78 -12.14 -12.74 -9.88
C ASP A 78 -13.06 -11.52 -9.92
N LYS A 79 -14.09 -11.60 -9.09
CA LYS A 79 -14.93 -10.47 -8.71
C LYS A 79 -14.55 -9.97 -7.31
N PRO A 80 -14.85 -8.72 -6.96
CA PRO A 80 -14.55 -8.17 -5.65
C PRO A 80 -15.28 -8.97 -4.57
N SER A 81 -14.56 -9.33 -3.51
CA SER A 81 -15.13 -9.92 -2.30
C SER A 81 -15.77 -8.84 -1.43
N THR A 82 -16.63 -9.23 -0.48
CA THR A 82 -17.15 -8.34 0.57
C THR A 82 -16.10 -7.98 1.62
N THR A 83 -14.92 -8.63 1.58
CA THR A 83 -13.82 -8.43 2.52
C THR A 83 -12.61 -7.85 1.81
N TYR A 84 -12.05 -6.79 2.36
CA TYR A 84 -10.84 -6.14 1.85
C TYR A 84 -9.60 -6.96 2.26
N GLY A 85 -9.14 -7.85 1.38
CA GLY A 85 -8.01 -8.73 1.67
C GLY A 85 -6.66 -7.99 1.79
N THR A 86 -5.62 -8.74 2.16
CA THR A 86 -4.25 -8.20 2.26
C THR A 86 -3.79 -7.58 0.96
N SER A 87 -3.28 -6.36 1.01
CA SER A 87 -2.79 -5.63 -0.14
C SER A 87 -1.59 -4.76 0.22
N ILE A 88 -0.74 -4.48 -0.77
CA ILE A 88 0.51 -3.74 -0.58
C ILE A 88 0.55 -2.61 -1.60
N LEU A 89 0.96 -1.42 -1.16
CA LEU A 89 1.33 -0.31 -2.02
C LEU A 89 2.73 0.17 -1.64
N ARG A 90 3.57 0.45 -2.64
CA ARG A 90 4.93 0.94 -2.45
C ARG A 90 5.07 2.32 -3.09
N PHE A 91 5.57 3.28 -2.31
CA PHE A 91 5.90 4.63 -2.77
C PHE A 91 7.41 4.75 -2.85
N PHE A 92 7.92 4.99 -4.05
CA PHE A 92 9.34 5.13 -4.32
C PHE A 92 9.76 6.59 -4.22
N VAL A 93 10.82 6.86 -3.47
CA VAL A 93 11.40 8.19 -3.32
C VAL A 93 12.89 8.11 -3.62
N ASN A 94 13.30 8.74 -4.73
CA ASN A 94 14.71 8.88 -5.09
C ASN A 94 15.25 10.18 -4.48
N VAL A 95 16.28 10.06 -3.64
CA VAL A 95 16.91 11.19 -2.96
C VAL A 95 18.24 11.55 -3.62
N GLY A 96 19.00 10.55 -4.07
CA GLY A 96 20.25 10.69 -4.82
C GLY A 96 21.47 11.06 -3.97
N ARG A 97 21.35 11.02 -2.64
CA ARG A 97 22.41 11.29 -1.67
C ARG A 97 21.97 10.81 -0.29
N LYS A 98 22.92 10.71 0.63
CA LYS A 98 22.68 10.30 2.01
C LYS A 98 21.63 11.15 2.71
N PHE A 99 20.72 10.49 3.41
CA PHE A 99 19.59 11.11 4.05
C PHE A 99 19.11 10.35 5.29
N SER A 100 18.37 11.05 6.14
CA SER A 100 17.56 10.48 7.21
C SER A 100 16.09 10.87 7.07
N VAL A 101 15.20 10.06 7.66
CA VAL A 101 13.75 10.20 7.62
C VAL A 101 13.25 10.57 9.02
N PRO A 102 13.25 11.87 9.38
CA PRO A 102 12.79 12.33 10.69
C PRO A 102 11.29 12.15 10.91
N ARG A 103 10.46 12.27 9.87
CA ARG A 103 9.00 12.24 10.01
C ARG A 103 8.33 11.64 8.77
N ILE A 104 7.33 10.79 9.02
CA ILE A 104 6.35 10.37 8.01
C ILE A 104 4.96 10.63 8.60
N ARG A 105 4.06 11.24 7.83
CA ARG A 105 2.67 11.44 8.22
C ARG A 105 1.72 10.91 7.16
N LEU A 106 0.79 10.06 7.61
CA LEU A 106 -0.30 9.49 6.83
C LEU A 106 -1.62 10.06 7.33
N ASN A 107 -2.44 10.61 6.44
CA ASN A 107 -3.80 11.06 6.76
C ASN A 107 -4.81 10.01 6.28
N PHE A 108 -5.95 9.86 6.95
CA PHE A 108 -6.96 8.84 6.65
C PHE A 108 -8.32 9.47 6.35
N ALA A 109 -9.08 8.87 5.43
CA ALA A 109 -10.41 9.34 5.06
C ALA A 109 -11.45 9.12 6.19
N ASN A 110 -11.28 8.04 6.94
CA ASN A 110 -12.09 7.67 8.10
C ASN A 110 -11.20 7.38 9.30
N ALA A 111 -11.78 7.44 10.49
CA ALA A 111 -11.06 7.10 11.70
C ALA A 111 -10.75 5.60 11.77
N VAL A 112 -9.65 5.25 12.44
CA VAL A 112 -9.18 3.87 12.57
C VAL A 112 -10.15 3.07 13.43
N ALA A 113 -10.81 2.05 12.88
CA ALA A 113 -11.78 1.23 13.58
C ALA A 113 -11.38 -0.25 13.63
N ALA A 114 -12.22 -1.09 14.24
CA ALA A 114 -12.01 -2.53 14.26
C ALA A 114 -11.89 -3.10 12.84
N ASN A 115 -11.05 -4.12 12.69
CA ASN A 115 -10.77 -4.79 11.41
C ASN A 115 -10.13 -3.90 10.32
N MET A 116 -9.52 -2.78 10.72
CA MET A 116 -8.67 -1.96 9.87
C MET A 116 -7.24 -2.09 10.34
N THR A 117 -6.31 -2.47 9.47
CA THR A 117 -4.90 -2.53 9.82
C THR A 117 -4.02 -2.08 8.67
N ILE A 118 -3.04 -1.23 8.96
CA ILE A 118 -1.97 -0.86 8.03
C ILE A 118 -0.63 -1.08 8.73
N THR A 119 0.23 -1.88 8.11
CA THR A 119 1.60 -2.13 8.56
C THR A 119 2.56 -1.37 7.65
N PRO A 120 3.22 -0.30 8.15
CA PRO A 120 4.23 0.41 7.39
C PRO A 120 5.57 -0.34 7.45
N LYS A 121 6.34 -0.25 6.37
CA LYS A 121 7.71 -0.76 6.30
C LYS A 121 8.54 0.15 5.40
N LEU A 122 9.76 0.45 5.81
CA LEU A 122 10.72 1.19 4.98
C LEU A 122 11.72 0.21 4.37
N PHE A 123 12.04 0.44 3.10
CA PHE A 123 13.19 -0.15 2.43
C PHE A 123 14.14 0.97 2.00
N PHE A 124 15.44 0.68 2.00
CA PHE A 124 16.46 1.64 1.60
C PHE A 124 17.35 1.05 0.51
N ASP A 125 17.88 1.95 -0.32
CA ASP A 125 18.97 1.69 -1.26
C ASP A 125 18.72 0.47 -2.14
N ASN A 126 17.69 0.58 -2.98
CA ASN A 126 17.26 -0.46 -3.93
C ASN A 126 16.88 -1.78 -3.25
N PHE A 127 16.14 -1.70 -2.14
CA PHE A 127 15.72 -2.85 -1.32
C PHE A 127 16.88 -3.62 -0.67
N SER A 128 18.08 -3.04 -0.58
CA SER A 128 19.24 -3.69 0.06
C SER A 128 19.04 -3.89 1.57
N SER A 129 18.27 -3.01 2.21
CA SER A 129 17.88 -3.14 3.61
C SER A 129 16.43 -2.73 3.82
N SER A 130 15.87 -3.15 4.95
CA SER A 130 14.50 -2.82 5.33
C SER A 130 14.33 -2.76 6.84
N SER A 131 13.41 -1.93 7.31
CA SER A 131 13.13 -1.78 8.75
C SER A 131 11.66 -1.38 8.99
N THR A 132 11.17 -1.78 10.16
CA THR A 132 9.89 -1.33 10.74
C THR A 132 10.10 -0.53 12.02
N ASP A 133 11.36 -0.20 12.35
CA ASP A 133 11.68 0.54 13.56
C ASP A 133 11.11 1.97 13.52
N GLY A 134 10.51 2.40 14.62
CA GLY A 134 9.71 3.62 14.72
C GLY A 134 8.50 3.74 13.76
N LEU A 135 8.06 2.63 13.16
CA LEU A 135 6.86 2.53 12.32
C LEU A 135 5.77 1.71 13.02
N THR A 136 4.98 2.36 13.87
CA THR A 136 3.89 1.69 14.59
C THR A 136 2.82 1.13 13.65
N VAL A 137 2.36 -0.09 13.90
CA VAL A 137 1.22 -0.67 13.16
C VAL A 137 -0.03 0.15 13.44
N ILE A 138 -0.71 0.59 12.38
CA ILE A 138 -1.95 1.35 12.47
C ILE A 138 -3.11 0.38 12.61
N ASN A 139 -3.74 0.35 13.78
CA ASN A 139 -4.95 -0.42 14.08
C ASN A 139 -5.69 0.21 15.28
N ASN A 140 -6.85 -0.31 15.64
CA ASN A 140 -7.65 0.21 16.76
C ASN A 140 -7.11 -0.07 18.16
N THR A 141 -5.97 -0.78 18.28
CA THR A 141 -5.26 -0.98 19.55
C THR A 141 -4.25 0.14 19.78
N ASN A 142 -3.53 0.54 18.72
CA ASN A 142 -2.48 1.55 18.77
C ASN A 142 -2.99 2.96 18.46
N TYR A 143 -4.13 3.06 17.77
CA TYR A 143 -4.76 4.32 17.40
C TYR A 143 -6.22 4.36 17.87
N ALA A 144 -6.63 5.50 18.41
CA ALA A 144 -7.99 5.69 18.91
C ALA A 144 -9.01 5.73 17.76
N ALA A 145 -10.25 5.35 18.04
CA ALA A 145 -11.34 5.36 17.05
C ALA A 145 -11.76 6.76 16.54
N SER A 146 -11.12 7.83 17.06
CA SER A 146 -11.24 9.21 16.59
C SER A 146 -10.05 9.66 15.74
N GLU A 147 -8.94 8.92 15.73
CA GLU A 147 -7.72 9.32 15.03
C GLU A 147 -7.85 9.12 13.52
N ARG A 148 -7.50 10.17 12.80
CA ARG A 148 -7.59 10.27 11.33
C ARG A 148 -6.22 10.49 10.69
N PHE A 149 -5.15 10.29 11.45
CA PHE A 149 -3.79 10.34 10.94
C PHE A 149 -2.89 9.43 11.78
N ALA A 150 -1.75 9.07 11.21
CA ALA A 150 -0.63 8.46 11.91
C ALA A 150 0.63 9.25 11.59
N GLU A 151 1.44 9.51 12.61
CA GLU A 151 2.74 10.15 12.47
C GLU A 151 3.82 9.21 13.02
N PHE A 152 4.94 9.10 12.30
CA PHE A 152 6.04 8.21 12.62
C PHE A 152 7.34 8.99 12.69
N THR A 153 8.23 8.58 13.59
CA THR A 153 9.57 9.16 13.77
C THR A 153 10.62 8.03 13.74
N PRO A 154 10.83 7.39 12.58
CA PRO A 154 11.69 6.20 12.49
C PRO A 154 13.17 6.49 12.80
N ALA A 155 13.65 7.72 12.57
CA ALA A 155 15.06 8.08 12.74
C ALA A 155 16.03 7.17 11.94
N LEU A 156 15.54 6.59 10.84
CA LEU A 156 16.27 5.74 9.91
C LEU A 156 16.76 6.54 8.71
N GLY A 157 17.76 6.04 7.99
CA GLY A 157 18.32 6.71 6.82
C GLY A 157 18.86 5.75 5.77
N GLY A 158 19.08 6.27 4.57
CA GLY A 158 19.65 5.56 3.43
C GLY A 158 20.63 6.42 2.66
N GLU A 159 21.27 5.84 1.65
CA GLU A 159 22.34 6.48 0.87
C GLU A 159 21.86 7.09 -0.46
N GLN A 160 20.78 6.57 -1.06
CA GLN A 160 20.34 6.95 -2.40
C GLN A 160 18.82 7.04 -2.56
N ASN A 161 18.07 6.06 -2.05
CA ASN A 161 16.62 6.02 -2.19
C ASN A 161 15.95 5.31 -1.03
N MET A 162 14.64 5.53 -0.92
CA MET A 162 13.78 4.78 -0.01
C MET A 162 12.50 4.34 -0.71
N VAL A 163 11.89 3.31 -0.14
CA VAL A 163 10.54 2.86 -0.48
C VAL A 163 9.72 2.78 0.79
N LEU A 164 8.61 3.52 0.82
CA LEU A 164 7.57 3.33 1.83
C LEU A 164 6.60 2.27 1.34
N GLU A 165 6.62 1.09 1.97
CA GLU A 165 5.63 0.06 1.80
C GLU A 165 4.52 0.21 2.84
N LEU A 166 3.28 0.25 2.37
CA LEU A 166 2.10 0.23 3.21
C LEU A 166 1.35 -1.05 2.90
N ARG A 167 1.13 -1.87 3.93
CA ARG A 167 0.40 -3.12 3.82
C ARG A 167 -0.93 -2.99 4.54
N TRP A 168 -2.03 -3.05 3.79
CA TRP A 168 -3.36 -3.16 4.36
C TRP A 168 -3.68 -4.61 4.69
N SER A 169 -4.33 -4.82 5.82
CA SER A 169 -4.95 -6.07 6.22
C SER A 169 -6.21 -5.78 7.03
N GLY A 170 -6.99 -6.82 7.32
CA GLY A 170 -8.28 -6.72 8.00
C GLY A 170 -9.45 -6.98 7.05
N SER A 171 -10.64 -6.50 7.43
CA SER A 171 -11.88 -6.70 6.66
C SER A 171 -12.64 -5.40 6.43
N ALA A 172 -12.10 -4.26 6.84
CA ALA A 172 -12.71 -2.93 6.67
C ALA A 172 -11.74 -1.95 5.98
N LEU A 173 -12.29 -0.97 5.27
CA LEU A 173 -11.51 0.03 4.53
C LEU A 173 -10.87 1.06 5.44
N LEU A 174 -9.59 1.30 5.21
CA LEU A 174 -8.86 2.45 5.76
C LEU A 174 -8.08 3.13 4.63
N PRO A 175 -8.72 4.01 3.84
CA PRO A 175 -8.06 4.73 2.77
C PRO A 175 -7.06 5.75 3.33
N ILE A 176 -5.89 5.78 2.72
CA ILE A 176 -4.88 6.80 2.99
C ILE A 176 -5.12 7.96 2.04
N LEU A 177 -5.28 9.16 2.57
CA LEU A 177 -5.40 10.40 1.82
C LEU A 177 -4.03 10.82 1.29
N LEU A 178 -4.01 11.35 0.07
CA LEU A 178 -2.86 11.97 -0.55
C LEU A 178 -2.92 13.50 -0.36
N PRO A 179 -1.77 14.19 -0.25
CA PRO A 179 -0.42 13.64 -0.28
C PRO A 179 -0.04 12.92 1.03
N ILE A 180 0.89 11.97 0.92
CA ILE A 180 1.66 11.45 2.06
C ILE A 180 2.80 12.43 2.31
N GLU A 181 2.97 12.86 3.56
CA GLU A 181 4.06 13.76 3.93
C GLU A 181 5.25 12.95 4.44
N ILE A 182 6.41 13.15 3.84
CA ILE A 182 7.68 12.56 4.26
C ILE A 182 8.68 13.70 4.36
N ASP A 183 9.17 13.94 5.56
CA ASP A 183 10.25 14.89 5.77
C ASP A 183 11.56 14.13 5.61
N LEU A 184 12.46 14.68 4.80
CA LEU A 184 13.80 14.16 4.58
C LEU A 184 14.82 15.17 5.09
N ARG A 185 15.82 14.69 5.81
CA ARG A 185 17.00 15.47 6.17
C ARG A 185 18.16 14.96 5.34
N ILE A 186 18.78 15.85 4.58
CA ILE A 186 20.01 15.53 3.85
C ILE A 186 21.16 15.56 4.83
N GLU A 187 21.93 14.47 4.85
CA GLU A 187 23.18 14.43 5.61
C GLU A 187 24.29 14.99 4.72
N THR A 188 25.03 15.97 5.25
CA THR A 188 26.25 16.48 4.62
C THR A 188 27.43 15.69 5.18
N ASP A 189 28.28 15.17 4.30
CA ASP A 189 29.57 14.58 4.68
C ASP A 189 30.45 15.58 5.44
#